data_AF-A0A950KII3-F1
#
_entry.id   AF-A0A950KII3-F1
#
_cell.length_a   1.000
_cell.length_b   1.000
_cell.length_c   1.000
_cell.angle_alpha   90.00
_cell.angle_beta   90.00
_cell.angle_gamma   90.00
#
_symmetry.space_group_name_H-M   'P 1'
#
loop_
_entity.id
_entity.type
_entity.pdbx_description
1 polymer ?
#
loop_
_entity_poly.entity_id
_entity_poly.type
_entity_poly.pdbx_seq_one_letter_code
_entity_poly.pdbx_strand_id
1 'polypeptide(L)'
;MTRTAGEATGQGHRSLLASQAFCGRLFVLPALIGFTLFYFLPTIRAFYIGLTNWNLMRAPKFLGLEYYQKLIADQRFWESMWVTLLYVIYNIPIQTVFGLLLAVLLPTPK
;
A
#
# COMPACT_ATOMS: atom_id res chain seq x y z
N MET A 1 -37.32 -55.35 14.51
CA MET A 1 -37.80 -54.02 14.09
C MET A 1 -36.87 -52.95 14.67
N THR A 2 -35.74 -52.69 14.01
CA THR A 2 -34.72 -51.70 14.43
C THR A 2 -34.70 -50.57 13.39
N ARG A 3 -35.48 -49.52 13.66
CA ARG A 3 -35.69 -48.37 12.76
C ARG A 3 -34.74 -47.24 13.15
N THR A 4 -33.76 -46.98 12.27
CA THR A 4 -33.26 -45.66 11.85
C THR A 4 -33.15 -44.54 12.90
N ALA A 5 -31.93 -44.23 13.36
CA ALA A 5 -31.63 -42.98 14.07
C ALA A 5 -30.20 -42.50 13.77
N GLY A 6 -29.83 -42.42 12.48
CA GLY A 6 -28.46 -42.12 12.05
C GLY A 6 -28.31 -41.01 10.99
N GLU A 7 -29.36 -40.27 10.64
CA GLU A 7 -29.34 -39.43 9.41
C GLU A 7 -29.57 -37.92 9.62
N ALA A 8 -29.56 -37.40 10.85
CA ALA A 8 -30.00 -36.01 11.11
C ALA A 8 -28.89 -35.01 11.54
N THR A 9 -27.60 -35.28 11.33
CA THR A 9 -26.51 -34.41 11.86
C THR A 9 -25.73 -33.63 10.78
N GLY A 10 -26.06 -33.77 9.50
CA GLY A 10 -25.21 -33.27 8.40
C GLY A 10 -25.58 -31.92 7.76
N GLN A 11 -26.77 -31.37 8.00
CA GLN A 11 -27.31 -30.30 7.14
C GLN A 11 -27.20 -28.87 7.71
N GLY A 12 -26.94 -28.68 9.01
CA GLY A 12 -26.94 -27.36 9.66
C GLY A 12 -25.64 -26.54 9.57
N HIS A 13 -24.49 -27.15 9.26
CA HIS A 13 -23.19 -26.46 9.30
C HIS A 13 -22.80 -25.73 8.00
N ARG A 14 -23.46 -26.00 6.87
CA ARG A 14 -23.09 -25.40 5.57
C ARG A 14 -23.59 -23.97 5.39
N SER A 15 -24.71 -23.59 6.03
CA SER A 15 -25.30 -22.25 5.93
C SER A 15 -24.55 -21.19 6.74
N LEU A 16 -23.88 -21.60 7.82
CA LEU A 16 -23.07 -20.70 8.65
C LEU A 16 -21.81 -20.22 7.92
N LEU A 17 -21.17 -21.09 7.12
CA LEU A 17 -19.98 -20.72 6.34
C LEU A 17 -20.31 -19.73 5.21
N ALA A 18 -21.44 -19.90 4.54
CA ALA A 18 -21.89 -18.98 3.48
C ALA A 18 -22.28 -17.60 4.05
N SER A 19 -22.94 -17.57 5.22
CA SER A 19 -23.29 -16.35 5.94
C SER A 19 -22.05 -15.61 6.46
N GLN A 20 -21.07 -16.34 7.02
CA GLN A 20 -19.79 -15.77 7.44
C GLN A 20 -19.00 -15.15 6.28
N ALA A 21 -18.97 -15.80 5.12
CA ALA A 21 -18.31 -15.24 3.93
C ALA A 21 -19.00 -13.97 3.42
N PHE A 22 -20.33 -13.85 3.55
CA PHE A 22 -21.06 -12.64 3.20
C PHE A 22 -20.80 -11.50 4.19
N CYS A 23 -20.87 -11.76 5.50
CA CYS A 23 -20.55 -10.79 6.55
C CYS A 23 -19.10 -10.30 6.44
N GLY A 24 -18.15 -11.21 6.18
CA GLY A 24 -16.74 -10.86 5.98
C GLY A 24 -16.53 -9.93 4.79
N ARG A 25 -17.19 -10.19 3.65
CA ARG A 25 -17.14 -9.29 2.48
C ARG A 25 -17.75 -7.92 2.78
N LEU A 26 -18.88 -7.87 3.50
CA LEU A 26 -19.53 -6.61 3.85
C LEU A 26 -18.68 -5.74 4.79
N PHE A 27 -17.90 -6.38 5.68
CA PHE A 27 -16.97 -5.67 6.57
C PHE A 27 -15.73 -5.15 5.84
N VAL A 28 -15.22 -5.90 4.86
CA VAL A 28 -14.06 -5.49 4.04
C VAL A 28 -14.44 -4.45 2.98
N LEU A 29 -15.66 -4.48 2.46
CA LEU A 29 -16.14 -3.56 1.43
C LEU A 29 -15.88 -2.06 1.72
N PRO A 30 -16.25 -1.49 2.88
CA PRO A 30 -16.00 -0.07 3.15
C PRO A 30 -14.50 0.27 3.20
N ALA A 31 -13.66 -0.62 3.76
CA ALA A 31 -12.22 -0.45 3.74
C ALA A 31 -11.66 -0.52 2.31
N LEU A 32 -12.16 -1.45 1.49
CA LEU A 32 -11.75 -1.61 0.09
C LEU A 32 -12.15 -0.39 -0.76
N ILE A 33 -13.35 0.15 -0.54
CA ILE A 33 -13.82 1.37 -1.20
C ILE A 33 -12.91 2.54 -0.82
N GLY A 34 -12.63 2.72 0.48
CA GLY A 34 -11.71 3.74 0.96
C GLY A 34 -10.32 3.62 0.34
N PHE A 35 -9.73 2.43 0.38
CA PHE A 35 -8.44 2.14 -0.26
C PHE A 35 -8.46 2.45 -1.75
N THR A 36 -9.52 2.06 -2.46
CA THR A 36 -9.59 2.27 -3.91
C THR A 36 -9.69 3.76 -4.24
N LEU A 37 -10.55 4.52 -3.54
CA LEU A 37 -10.76 5.93 -3.83
C LEU A 37 -9.58 6.81 -3.41
N PHE A 38 -8.98 6.55 -2.25
CA PHE A 38 -7.94 7.40 -1.67
C PHE A 38 -6.51 6.93 -1.95
N TYR A 39 -6.30 5.67 -2.35
CA TYR A 39 -4.97 5.12 -2.60
C TYR A 39 -4.80 4.71 -4.06
N PHE A 40 -5.68 3.84 -4.55
CA PHE A 40 -5.54 3.26 -5.89
C PHE A 40 -5.78 4.31 -7.00
N LEU A 41 -6.87 5.08 -6.88
CA LEU A 41 -7.23 6.12 -7.85
C LEU A 41 -6.15 7.20 -8.00
N PRO A 42 -5.61 7.83 -6.92
CA PRO A 42 -4.52 8.79 -7.06
C PRO A 42 -3.22 8.13 -7.53
N THR A 43 -2.95 6.87 -7.20
CA THR A 43 -1.75 6.17 -7.71
C THR A 43 -1.79 6.03 -9.23
N ILE A 44 -2.92 5.62 -9.81
CA ILE A 44 -3.07 5.53 -11.27
C ILE A 44 -2.92 6.91 -11.91
N ARG A 45 -3.54 7.94 -11.31
CA ARG A 45 -3.41 9.32 -11.79
C ARG A 45 -1.96 9.82 -11.73
N ALA A 46 -1.26 9.57 -10.63
CA ALA A 46 0.14 9.94 -10.45
C ALA A 46 1.02 9.23 -11.48
N PHE A 47 0.75 7.97 -11.77
CA PHE A 47 1.44 7.23 -12.82
C PHE A 47 1.22 7.88 -14.19
N TYR A 48 -0.03 8.17 -14.56
CA TYR A 48 -0.37 8.84 -15.83
C TYR A 48 0.28 10.23 -15.97
N ILE A 49 0.29 11.01 -14.88
CA ILE A 49 0.95 12.32 -14.83
C ILE A 49 2.47 12.15 -14.95
N GLY A 50 3.06 11.12 -14.33
CA GLY A 50 4.50 10.85 -14.42
C GLY A 50 5.00 10.57 -15.83
N LEU A 51 4.16 10.02 -16.70
CA LEU A 51 4.44 9.81 -18.14
C LEU A 51 4.24 11.06 -19.00
N THR A 52 3.71 12.13 -18.41
CA THR A 52 3.39 13.38 -19.10
C THR A 52 4.40 14.45 -18.68
N ASN A 53 4.99 15.16 -19.64
CA ASN A 53 5.82 16.33 -19.31
C ASN A 53 4.89 17.48 -18.94
N TRP A 54 4.63 17.59 -17.64
CA TRP A 54 3.86 18.67 -17.06
C TRP A 54 4.81 19.76 -16.57
N ASN A 55 5.02 20.78 -17.41
CA ASN A 55 5.59 22.04 -16.95
C ASN A 55 4.42 22.97 -16.62
N LEU A 56 4.37 23.53 -15.39
CA LEU A 56 3.32 24.49 -14.99
C LEU A 56 3.15 25.67 -15.98
N MET A 57 4.17 25.93 -16.80
CA MET A 57 4.26 27.02 -17.78
C MET A 57 3.96 26.60 -19.23
N ARG A 58 3.76 25.31 -19.55
CA ARG A 58 3.54 24.81 -20.93
C ARG A 58 2.43 23.76 -20.98
N ALA A 59 1.73 23.67 -22.11
CA ALA A 59 0.68 22.68 -22.30
C ALA A 59 1.21 21.25 -22.09
N PRO A 60 0.47 20.37 -21.40
CA PRO A 60 0.89 19.01 -21.11
C PRO A 60 1.10 18.22 -22.39
N LYS A 61 2.32 17.69 -22.59
CA LYS A 61 2.63 16.79 -23.70
C LYS A 61 2.88 15.40 -23.16
N PHE A 62 2.08 14.45 -23.63
CA PHE A 62 2.31 13.03 -23.40
C PHE A 62 3.54 12.62 -24.22
N LEU A 63 4.69 12.46 -23.56
CA LEU A 63 5.96 12.10 -24.19
C LEU A 63 6.34 10.63 -23.92
N GLY A 64 5.55 9.92 -23.09
CA GLY A 64 5.78 8.52 -22.77
C GLY A 64 7.20 8.27 -22.24
N LEU A 65 7.88 7.28 -22.83
CA LEU A 65 9.22 6.83 -22.42
C LEU A 65 10.37 7.76 -22.84
N GLU A 66 10.17 8.64 -23.84
CA GLU A 66 11.22 9.58 -24.28
C GLU A 66 11.57 10.60 -23.20
N TYR A 67 10.60 10.94 -22.33
CA TYR A 67 10.81 11.81 -21.19
C TYR A 67 11.79 11.18 -20.18
N TYR A 68 11.63 9.89 -19.89
CA TYR A 68 12.50 9.16 -18.98
C TYR A 68 13.94 9.07 -19.50
N GLN A 69 14.13 8.89 -20.81
CA GLN A 69 15.47 8.88 -21.42
C GLN A 69 16.19 10.22 -21.20
N LYS A 70 15.50 11.35 -21.40
CA LYS A 70 16.06 12.68 -21.14
C LYS A 70 16.33 12.93 -19.67
N LEU A 71 15.46 12.45 -18.78
CA LEU A 71 15.62 12.59 -17.33
C LEU A 71 16.85 11.81 -16.82
N ILE A 72 17.04 10.57 -17.30
CA ILE A 72 18.17 9.71 -16.93
C ILE A 72 19.50 10.25 -17.47
N ALA A 73 19.48 10.95 -18.60
CA ALA A 73 20.65 11.61 -19.16
C ALA A 73 21.03 12.93 -18.43
N ASP A 74 20.16 13.46 -17.57
CA ASP A 74 20.41 14.69 -16.82
C ASP A 74 21.27 14.41 -15.59
N GLN A 75 22.43 15.07 -15.49
CA GLN A 75 23.34 14.93 -14.36
C GLN A 75 22.70 15.41 -13.04
N ARG A 76 21.85 16.45 -13.07
CA ARG A 76 21.21 16.99 -11.86
C ARG A 76 20.24 15.99 -11.24
N PHE A 77 19.60 15.17 -12.07
CA PHE A 77 18.75 14.09 -11.60
C PHE A 77 19.57 13.12 -10.72
N TRP A 78 20.73 12.67 -11.19
CA TRP A 78 21.62 11.79 -10.43
C TRP A 78 22.18 12.43 -9.17
N GLU A 79 22.57 13.70 -9.22
CA GLU A 79 23.01 14.44 -8.04
C GLU A 79 21.91 14.49 -6.97
N SER A 80 20.67 14.81 -7.35
CA SER A 80 19.54 14.83 -6.43
C SER A 80 19.20 13.43 -5.87
N MET A 81 19.31 12.39 -6.69
CA MET A 81 19.13 11.00 -6.25
C MET A 81 20.20 10.58 -5.25
N TRP A 82 21.46 10.96 -5.48
CA TRP A 82 22.56 10.65 -4.57
C TRP A 82 22.40 11.32 -3.22
N VAL A 83 22.06 12.62 -3.20
CA VAL A 83 21.77 13.34 -1.96
C VAL A 83 20.59 12.71 -1.21
N THR A 84 19.53 12.32 -1.92
CA THR A 84 18.38 11.62 -1.31
C THR A 84 18.77 10.27 -0.75
N LEU A 85 19.59 9.50 -1.46
CA LEU A 85 20.06 8.19 -1.01
C LEU A 85 20.93 8.30 0.24
N LEU A 86 21.88 9.25 0.23
CA LEU A 86 22.69 9.57 1.41
C LEU A 86 21.80 9.99 2.58
N TYR A 87 20.81 10.86 2.34
CA TYR A 87 19.84 11.25 3.37
C TYR A 87 19.16 10.02 3.98
N VAL A 88 18.63 9.11 3.16
CA VAL A 88 17.96 7.88 3.65
C VAL A 88 18.91 7.00 4.47
N ILE A 89 20.14 6.80 3.98
CA ILE A 89 21.16 5.97 4.64
C ILE A 89 21.59 6.54 5.99
N TYR A 90 21.65 7.86 6.15
CA TYR A 90 21.94 8.47 7.45
C TYR A 90 20.70 8.51 8.35
N ASN A 91 19.57 8.92 7.79
CA ASN A 91 18.38 9.25 8.54
C ASN A 91 17.72 8.00 9.16
N ILE A 92 17.62 6.88 8.44
CA ILE A 92 16.99 5.65 8.95
C ILE A 92 17.76 5.04 10.14
N PRO A 93 19.08 4.81 10.06
CA PRO A 93 19.83 4.23 11.18
C PRO A 93 19.86 5.17 12.39
N ILE A 94 20.02 6.48 12.17
CA ILE A 94 19.98 7.47 13.25
C ILE A 94 18.62 7.38 13.97
N GLN A 95 17.51 7.46 13.25
CA GLN A 95 16.18 7.34 13.87
C GLN A 95 15.99 6.00 14.59
N THR A 96 16.51 4.91 14.05
CA THR A 96 16.40 3.58 14.65
C THR A 96 17.22 3.48 15.93
N VAL A 97 18.46 3.96 15.92
CA VAL A 97 19.33 3.99 17.10
C VAL A 97 18.72 4.87 18.19
N PHE A 98 18.25 6.08 17.85
CA PHE A 98 17.58 6.94 18.83
C PHE A 98 16.29 6.32 19.36
N GLY A 99 15.46 5.73 18.49
CA GLY A 99 14.23 5.04 18.90
C GLY A 99 14.52 3.87 19.85
N LEU A 100 15.56 3.09 19.57
CA LEU A 100 15.98 1.98 20.42
C LEU A 100 16.57 2.47 21.75
N LEU A 101 17.41 3.51 21.74
CA LEU A 101 17.96 4.11 22.95
C LEU A 101 16.86 4.63 23.87
N LEU A 102 15.86 5.33 23.31
CA LEU A 102 14.70 5.78 24.07
C LEU A 102 13.88 4.62 24.60
N ALA A 103 13.68 3.56 23.81
CA ALA A 103 12.96 2.36 24.26
C ALA A 103 13.66 1.65 25.43
N VAL A 104 15.00 1.60 25.45
CA VAL A 104 15.78 1.01 26.54
C VAL A 104 15.80 1.93 27.78
N LEU A 105 15.85 3.25 27.57
CA LEU A 105 15.86 4.22 28.66
C LEU A 105 14.49 4.39 29.31
N LEU A 106 13.41 4.17 28.55
CA LEU A 106 12.04 4.22 29.07
C LEU A 106 11.87 3.11 30.12
N PRO A 107 11.67 3.44 31.40
CA PRO A 107 11.50 2.43 32.42
C PRO A 107 10.27 1.60 32.10
N THR A 108 10.42 0.28 32.01
CA THR A 108 9.28 -0.63 31.92
C THR A 108 8.38 -0.37 33.13
N PRO A 109 7.10 0.03 32.94
CA PRO A 109 6.20 0.21 34.06
C PRO A 109 6.08 -1.13 34.77
N LYS A 110 6.49 -1.13 36.04
CA LYS A 110 6.31 -2.23 36.99
C LYS A 110 4.95 -2.14 37.62
#